data_AF-A0A7W8JB03-F1
#
_entry.id   AF-A0A7W8JB03-F1
#
_cell.length_a   1.000
_cell.length_b   1.000
_cell.length_c   1.000
_cell.angle_alpha   90.00
_cell.angle_beta   90.00
_cell.angle_gamma   90.00
#
_symmetry.space_group_name_H-M   'P 1'
#
loop_
_entity.id
_entity.type
_entity.pdbx_description
1 polymer ?
#
loop_
_entity_poly.entity_id
_entity_poly.type
_entity_poly.pdbx_seq_one_letter_code
_entity_poly.pdbx_strand_id
1 'polypeptide(L)'
;MLRYFLIAILGISCVNLFCQPPKFAQSPSDAEGLLAKTKALYDTPFRSGLINFSCAIDFDFAQHLKSNFGEAARTDSPIAQLLKPIRYRIFVDRSGATVSAQPKLPDFSQLPLAAQLEESNRDLMQVGLSNWVPYAYGEVLPIAPTNYQFEKTATGYNLSMDGQGITGKLILDHDLRVVSGIIDTSQHIEITTKFVSAPKGLVLAASSTDTDHAGVARFTYTYQVVDGFQLPQRVGLTSEQNKMTLNYTLTDCKTQHGIVVHVAPSTKP
;
A
#
# COMPACT_ATOMS: atom_id res chain seq x y z
N MET A 1 72.28 -24.50 -1.53
CA MET A 1 72.66 -23.66 -0.39
C MET A 1 71.55 -23.73 0.65
N LEU A 2 71.95 -23.97 1.92
CA LEU A 2 71.20 -23.95 3.19
C LEU A 2 69.80 -24.60 3.23
N ARG A 3 69.59 -25.84 3.73
CA ARG A 3 69.74 -26.44 5.09
C ARG A 3 68.83 -25.86 6.19
N TYR A 4 67.97 -26.77 6.68
CA TYR A 4 67.40 -26.95 8.04
C TYR A 4 66.51 -25.85 8.64
N PHE A 5 65.28 -26.21 9.02
CA PHE A 5 64.99 -26.56 10.42
C PHE A 5 63.82 -27.53 10.53
N LEU A 6 64.04 -28.54 11.37
CA LEU A 6 63.16 -29.63 11.74
C LEU A 6 62.84 -29.39 13.22
N ILE A 7 61.58 -29.15 13.58
CA ILE A 7 61.08 -29.35 14.95
C ILE A 7 59.68 -29.96 14.82
N ALA A 8 59.59 -31.24 15.17
CA ALA A 8 58.36 -31.88 15.59
C ALA A 8 58.02 -31.45 17.02
N ILE A 9 56.74 -31.43 17.40
CA ILE A 9 56.19 -32.20 18.53
C ILE A 9 54.76 -31.73 18.93
N LEU A 10 53.91 -32.75 19.12
CA LEU A 10 52.69 -32.89 19.96
C LEU A 10 51.42 -32.07 19.64
N GLY A 11 50.37 -32.84 19.37
CA GLY A 11 49.02 -32.35 19.14
C GLY A 11 48.21 -32.11 20.39
N ILE A 12 47.08 -31.43 20.16
CA ILE A 12 45.90 -31.41 21.03
C ILE A 12 44.69 -31.49 20.09
N SER A 13 43.94 -32.58 20.22
CA SER A 13 42.54 -32.65 19.78
C SER A 13 41.75 -31.58 20.53
N CYS A 14 41.15 -30.64 19.80
CA CYS A 14 40.01 -29.87 20.28
C CYS A 14 39.00 -29.73 19.14
N VAL A 15 38.01 -30.63 19.22
CA VAL A 15 36.59 -30.38 18.96
C VAL A 15 36.27 -29.51 17.75
N ASN A 16 35.75 -30.17 16.71
CA ASN A 16 34.93 -29.55 15.67
C ASN A 16 33.87 -28.65 16.32
N LEU A 17 34.12 -27.33 16.40
CA LEU A 17 33.04 -26.37 16.49
C LEU A 17 32.33 -26.38 15.14
N PHE A 18 31.32 -27.23 15.05
CA PHE A 18 30.21 -26.98 14.16
C PHE A 18 29.67 -25.59 14.49
N CYS A 19 30.01 -24.60 13.66
CA CYS A 19 29.15 -23.45 13.44
C CYS A 19 27.81 -24.01 12.96
N GLN A 20 26.90 -24.26 13.89
CA GLN A 20 25.50 -24.43 13.53
C GLN A 20 25.05 -23.10 12.92
N PRO A 21 24.57 -23.04 11.66
CA PRO A 21 23.80 -21.90 11.22
C PRO A 21 22.63 -21.73 12.21
N PRO A 22 22.17 -20.48 12.48
CA PRO A 22 21.07 -20.25 13.39
C PRO A 22 19.90 -21.16 13.03
N LYS A 23 19.32 -21.81 14.05
CA LYS A 23 18.18 -22.73 13.89
C LYS A 23 17.01 -22.00 13.23
N PHE A 24 16.88 -22.15 11.92
CA PHE A 24 15.68 -21.84 11.18
C PHE A 24 14.73 -23.02 11.28
N ALA A 25 13.81 -22.97 12.24
CA ALA A 25 12.59 -23.75 12.24
C ALA A 25 11.64 -23.15 13.27
N GLN A 26 10.92 -22.08 12.90
CA GLN A 26 9.65 -21.81 13.58
C GLN A 26 8.67 -22.87 13.10
N SER A 27 7.97 -23.55 14.02
CA SER A 27 6.94 -24.51 13.61
C SER A 27 5.85 -23.78 12.81
N PRO A 28 5.17 -24.46 11.88
CA PRO A 28 4.05 -23.86 11.14
C PRO A 28 3.01 -23.18 12.04
N SER A 29 2.77 -23.72 13.24
CA SER A 29 1.88 -23.15 14.26
C SER A 29 2.30 -21.76 14.75
N ASP A 30 3.60 -21.50 14.85
CA ASP A 30 4.13 -20.23 15.36
C ASP A 30 4.04 -19.14 14.29
N ALA A 31 4.29 -19.51 13.03
CA ALA A 31 4.14 -18.60 11.89
C ALA A 31 2.67 -18.21 11.68
N GLU A 32 1.73 -19.16 11.77
CA GLU A 32 0.30 -18.88 11.70
C GLU A 32 -0.16 -17.95 12.83
N GLY A 33 0.30 -18.22 14.06
CA GLY A 33 0.01 -17.37 15.21
C GLY A 33 0.55 -15.95 15.07
N LEU A 34 1.78 -15.79 14.55
CA LEU A 34 2.36 -14.49 14.24
C LEU A 34 1.56 -13.77 13.15
N LEU A 35 1.23 -14.44 12.05
CA LEU A 35 0.45 -13.84 10.98
C LEU A 35 -0.92 -13.36 11.48
N ALA A 36 -1.61 -14.17 12.30
CA ALA A 36 -2.90 -13.80 12.88
C ALA A 36 -2.78 -12.57 13.79
N LYS A 37 -1.75 -12.51 14.64
CA LYS A 37 -1.45 -11.35 15.48
C LYS A 37 -1.18 -10.10 14.63
N THR A 38 -0.32 -10.22 13.62
CA THR A 38 -0.01 -9.12 12.69
C THR A 38 -1.29 -8.61 12.02
N LYS A 39 -2.10 -9.50 11.44
CA LYS A 39 -3.36 -9.11 10.77
C LYS A 39 -4.34 -8.39 11.69
N ALA A 40 -4.42 -8.80 12.96
CA ALA A 40 -5.32 -8.20 13.94
C ALA A 40 -4.95 -6.76 14.33
N LEU A 41 -3.73 -6.29 14.00
CA LEU A 41 -3.32 -4.91 14.28
C LEU A 41 -3.93 -3.89 13.33
N TYR A 42 -4.28 -4.29 12.10
CA TYR A 42 -4.68 -3.37 11.05
C TYR A 42 -6.19 -3.25 10.95
N ASP A 43 -6.67 -2.02 10.80
CA ASP A 43 -8.05 -1.79 10.43
C ASP A 43 -8.25 -2.17 8.95
N THR A 44 -9.07 -3.20 8.72
CA THR A 44 -9.32 -3.77 7.39
C THR A 44 -10.80 -3.68 7.06
N PRO A 45 -11.32 -2.50 6.66
CA PRO A 45 -12.75 -2.24 6.56
C PRO A 45 -13.50 -3.24 5.66
N PHE A 46 -12.87 -3.71 4.59
CA PHE A 46 -13.46 -4.71 3.70
C PHE A 46 -13.60 -6.10 4.32
N ARG A 47 -12.73 -6.47 5.27
CA ARG A 47 -12.89 -7.69 6.08
C ARG A 47 -13.93 -7.51 7.18
N SER A 48 -14.13 -6.27 7.63
CA SER A 48 -15.17 -5.90 8.60
C SER A 48 -16.55 -5.65 7.99
N GLY A 49 -16.78 -6.04 6.74
CA GLY A 49 -18.10 -6.02 6.10
C GLY A 49 -18.37 -4.88 5.11
N LEU A 50 -17.41 -3.98 4.88
CA LEU A 50 -17.50 -3.02 3.77
C LEU A 50 -17.46 -3.78 2.44
N ILE A 51 -18.42 -3.50 1.56
CA ILE A 51 -18.45 -4.02 0.18
C ILE A 51 -17.80 -3.02 -0.75
N ASN A 52 -18.25 -1.76 -0.72
CA ASN A 52 -17.71 -0.66 -1.50
C ASN A 52 -18.05 0.68 -0.85
N PHE A 53 -17.46 1.76 -1.36
CA PHE A 53 -17.90 3.11 -1.09
C PHE A 53 -17.77 4.02 -2.30
N SER A 54 -18.51 5.13 -2.29
CA SER A 54 -18.40 6.17 -3.29
C SER A 54 -18.43 7.56 -2.68
N CYS A 55 -17.44 8.39 -3.04
CA CYS A 55 -17.29 9.75 -2.53
C CYS A 55 -17.20 10.75 -3.69
N ALA A 56 -17.73 11.95 -3.49
CA ALA A 56 -17.35 13.10 -4.30
C ALA A 56 -15.87 13.44 -4.04
N ILE A 57 -15.17 13.86 -5.09
CA ILE A 57 -13.80 14.35 -5.00
C ILE A 57 -13.83 15.86 -5.08
N ASP A 58 -13.37 16.50 -4.01
CA ASP A 58 -13.05 17.92 -4.00
C ASP A 58 -11.60 18.10 -4.41
N PHE A 59 -11.41 18.63 -5.61
CA PHE A 59 -10.12 18.82 -6.26
C PHE A 59 -9.94 20.28 -6.64
N ASP A 60 -8.93 20.92 -6.05
CA ASP A 60 -8.57 22.29 -6.39
C ASP A 60 -7.62 22.29 -7.60
N PHE A 61 -8.23 22.43 -8.79
CA PHE A 61 -7.50 22.49 -10.05
C PHE A 61 -6.50 23.66 -10.10
N ALA A 62 -6.84 24.82 -9.52
CA ALA A 62 -5.96 25.98 -9.53
C ALA A 62 -4.74 25.74 -8.66
N GLN A 63 -4.94 25.17 -7.46
CA GLN A 63 -3.85 24.77 -6.59
C GLN A 63 -2.99 23.67 -7.21
N HIS A 64 -3.60 22.70 -7.90
CA HIS A 64 -2.86 21.67 -8.64
C HIS A 64 -1.96 22.30 -9.70
N LEU A 65 -2.48 23.18 -10.57
CA LEU A 65 -1.66 23.84 -11.57
C LEU A 65 -0.52 24.65 -10.95
N LYS A 66 -0.81 25.42 -9.89
CA LYS A 66 0.21 26.20 -9.18
C LYS A 66 1.29 25.32 -8.56
N SER A 67 0.92 24.18 -7.99
CA SER A 67 1.88 23.25 -7.35
C SER A 67 2.81 22.56 -8.35
N ASN A 68 2.36 22.37 -9.59
CA ASN A 68 3.12 21.63 -10.61
C ASN A 68 3.86 22.55 -11.60
N PHE A 69 3.34 23.76 -11.84
CA PHE A 69 3.88 24.69 -12.84
C PHE A 69 4.28 26.07 -12.27
N GLY A 70 4.16 26.26 -10.95
CA GLY A 70 4.54 27.50 -10.25
C GLY A 70 3.60 28.68 -10.53
N GLU A 71 4.05 29.89 -10.20
CA GLU A 71 3.28 31.14 -10.41
C GLU A 71 3.05 31.46 -11.90
N ALA A 72 3.78 30.82 -12.81
CA ALA A 72 3.57 30.93 -14.25
C ALA A 72 2.34 30.14 -14.74
N ALA A 73 1.72 29.33 -13.87
CA ALA A 73 0.51 28.59 -14.17
C ALA A 73 -0.65 29.55 -14.53
N ARG A 74 -1.09 29.49 -15.79
CA ARG A 74 -2.27 30.25 -16.26
C ARG A 74 -3.55 29.56 -15.81
N THR A 75 -3.92 29.77 -14.55
CA THR A 75 -5.18 29.28 -13.95
C THR A 75 -6.43 29.94 -14.55
N ASP A 76 -6.24 31.02 -15.31
CA ASP A 76 -7.24 31.73 -16.09
C ASP A 76 -7.29 31.30 -17.57
N SER A 77 -6.43 30.36 -17.99
CA SER A 77 -6.40 29.89 -19.37
C SER A 77 -7.75 29.29 -19.80
N PRO A 78 -8.10 29.34 -21.10
CA PRO A 78 -9.33 28.71 -21.60
C PRO A 78 -9.48 27.24 -21.21
N ILE A 79 -8.36 26.49 -21.18
CA ILE A 79 -8.34 25.09 -20.75
C ILE A 79 -8.67 24.97 -19.25
N ALA A 80 -8.08 25.81 -18.41
CA ALA A 80 -8.39 25.79 -16.98
C ALA A 80 -9.86 26.12 -16.68
N GLN A 81 -10.45 27.06 -17.42
CA GLN A 81 -11.88 27.39 -17.30
C GLN A 81 -12.79 26.23 -17.71
N LEU A 82 -12.38 25.41 -18.68
CA LEU A 82 -13.11 24.22 -19.12
C LEU A 82 -13.03 23.06 -18.12
N LEU A 83 -11.89 22.91 -17.45
CA LEU A 83 -11.66 21.80 -16.50
C LEU A 83 -12.23 22.10 -15.11
N LYS A 84 -12.24 23.36 -14.67
CA LYS A 84 -12.71 23.80 -13.35
C LYS A 84 -14.13 23.34 -12.94
N PRO A 85 -15.16 23.31 -13.82
CA PRO A 85 -16.50 22.89 -13.43
C PRO A 85 -16.67 21.37 -13.30
N ILE A 86 -15.70 20.56 -13.77
CA ILE A 86 -15.79 19.10 -13.72
C ILE A 86 -15.80 18.66 -12.27
N ARG A 87 -16.82 17.88 -11.88
CA ARG A 87 -16.86 17.20 -10.59
C ARG A 87 -16.51 15.75 -10.79
N TYR A 88 -15.72 15.21 -9.88
CA TYR A 88 -15.36 13.81 -9.92
C TYR A 88 -16.04 13.06 -8.78
N ARG A 89 -16.36 11.79 -9.04
CA ARG A 89 -16.80 10.85 -8.04
C ARG A 89 -15.97 9.58 -8.15
N ILE A 90 -15.40 9.17 -7.03
CA ILE A 90 -14.65 7.92 -6.94
C ILE A 90 -15.57 6.83 -6.42
N PHE A 91 -15.43 5.64 -6.99
CA PHE A 91 -15.99 4.40 -6.50
C PHE A 91 -14.84 3.48 -6.14
N VAL A 92 -14.91 2.84 -4.99
CA VAL A 92 -13.85 1.94 -4.49
C VAL A 92 -14.48 0.67 -3.97
N ASP A 93 -13.96 -0.45 -4.41
CA ASP A 93 -14.26 -1.78 -3.89
C ASP A 93 -12.97 -2.59 -3.69
N ARG A 94 -13.10 -3.90 -3.55
CA ARG A 94 -11.95 -4.80 -3.36
C ARG A 94 -11.07 -4.94 -4.60
N SER A 95 -11.59 -4.65 -5.79
CA SER A 95 -10.85 -4.72 -7.05
C SER A 95 -10.00 -3.47 -7.33
N GLY A 96 -10.32 -2.36 -6.67
CA GLY A 96 -9.58 -1.12 -6.79
C GLY A 96 -10.47 0.10 -6.71
N ALA A 97 -10.00 1.19 -7.32
CA ALA A 97 -10.75 2.42 -7.48
C ALA A 97 -11.07 2.70 -8.95
N THR A 98 -12.19 3.36 -9.20
CA THR A 98 -12.58 3.90 -10.50
C THR A 98 -13.09 5.32 -10.30
N VAL A 99 -12.64 6.26 -11.12
CA VAL A 99 -13.08 7.65 -11.06
C VAL A 99 -13.99 7.96 -12.24
N SER A 100 -15.08 8.67 -11.98
CA SER A 100 -16.03 9.14 -12.99
C SER A 100 -16.22 10.64 -12.89
N ALA A 101 -16.42 11.31 -14.03
CA ALA A 101 -16.79 12.71 -14.09
C ALA A 101 -18.32 12.89 -14.08
N GLN A 102 -18.82 13.89 -13.36
CA GLN A 102 -20.23 14.24 -13.25
C GLN A 102 -20.45 15.77 -13.32
N PRO A 103 -21.43 16.26 -14.11
CA PRO A 103 -22.15 15.55 -15.17
C PRO A 103 -21.21 15.16 -16.33
N LYS A 104 -21.75 14.59 -17.42
CA LYS A 104 -20.98 14.16 -18.60
C LYS A 104 -19.95 15.22 -19.02
N LEU A 105 -18.73 14.77 -19.32
CA LEU A 105 -17.62 15.64 -19.72
C LEU A 105 -18.02 16.57 -20.88
N PRO A 106 -17.48 17.80 -20.91
CA PRO A 106 -17.53 18.65 -22.10
C PRO A 106 -16.98 17.90 -23.33
N ASP A 107 -17.45 18.27 -24.52
CA ASP A 107 -16.85 17.75 -25.76
C ASP A 107 -15.44 18.33 -25.94
N PHE A 108 -14.44 17.47 -25.77
CA PHE A 108 -13.02 17.81 -25.98
C PHE A 108 -12.50 17.43 -27.37
N SER A 109 -13.36 17.04 -28.32
CA SER A 109 -12.93 16.58 -29.66
C SER A 109 -12.03 17.59 -30.39
N GLN A 110 -12.22 18.88 -30.14
CA GLN A 110 -11.40 19.96 -30.72
C GLN A 110 -10.28 20.46 -29.79
N LEU A 111 -10.12 19.85 -28.61
CA LEU A 111 -9.22 20.28 -27.54
C LEU A 111 -8.43 19.09 -26.97
N PRO A 112 -7.52 18.49 -27.75
CA PRO A 112 -6.81 17.26 -27.36
C PRO A 112 -6.01 17.42 -26.06
N LEU A 113 -5.45 18.60 -25.81
CA LEU A 113 -4.73 18.88 -24.56
C LEU A 113 -5.67 18.90 -23.34
N ALA A 114 -6.90 19.41 -23.48
CA ALA A 114 -7.87 19.39 -22.39
C ALA A 114 -8.33 17.97 -22.08
N ALA A 115 -8.55 17.15 -23.11
CA ALA A 115 -8.86 15.73 -22.95
C ALA A 115 -7.74 14.97 -22.20
N GLN A 116 -6.48 15.15 -22.62
CA GLN A 116 -5.34 14.51 -21.97
C GLN A 116 -5.18 14.95 -20.51
N LEU A 117 -5.34 16.24 -20.21
CA LEU A 117 -5.25 16.73 -18.84
C LEU A 117 -6.38 16.19 -17.95
N GLU A 118 -7.60 16.11 -18.48
CA GLU A 118 -8.74 15.53 -17.76
C GLU A 118 -8.50 14.05 -17.45
N GLU A 119 -8.10 13.27 -18.45
CA GLU A 119 -7.77 11.84 -18.32
C GLU A 119 -6.64 11.62 -17.32
N SER A 120 -5.54 12.37 -17.45
CA SER A 120 -4.40 12.27 -16.54
C SER A 120 -4.81 12.58 -15.09
N ASN A 121 -5.60 13.64 -14.85
CA ASN A 121 -6.07 13.95 -13.51
C ASN A 121 -6.94 12.84 -12.92
N ARG A 122 -7.83 12.27 -13.72
CA ARG A 122 -8.69 11.16 -13.32
C ARG A 122 -7.88 9.92 -12.95
N ASP A 123 -6.89 9.57 -13.76
CA ASP A 123 -6.02 8.42 -13.54
C ASP A 123 -5.18 8.57 -12.27
N LEU A 124 -4.69 9.78 -12.00
CA LEU A 124 -3.93 10.06 -10.78
C LEU A 124 -4.79 9.97 -9.52
N MET A 125 -6.02 10.46 -9.58
CA MET A 125 -6.98 10.30 -8.49
C MET A 125 -7.26 8.82 -8.22
N GLN A 126 -7.46 8.05 -9.28
CA GLN A 126 -7.67 6.60 -9.21
C GLN A 126 -6.48 5.88 -8.59
N VAL A 127 -5.25 6.15 -9.06
CA VAL A 127 -4.00 5.57 -8.54
C VAL A 127 -3.85 5.84 -7.04
N GLY A 128 -4.24 7.03 -6.58
CA GLY A 128 -4.22 7.40 -5.16
C GLY A 128 -4.97 6.41 -4.26
N LEU A 129 -6.20 6.01 -4.59
CA LEU A 129 -6.94 5.04 -3.79
C LEU A 129 -6.65 3.58 -4.14
N SER A 130 -6.30 3.28 -5.39
CA SER A 130 -5.87 1.92 -5.76
C SER A 130 -4.62 1.49 -4.98
N ASN A 131 -3.72 2.41 -4.61
CA ASN A 131 -2.59 2.12 -3.72
C ASN A 131 -3.03 1.78 -2.29
N TRP A 132 -4.11 2.39 -1.78
CA TRP A 132 -4.61 2.15 -0.42
C TRP A 132 -5.38 0.83 -0.28
N VAL A 133 -6.07 0.38 -1.33
CA VAL A 133 -6.97 -0.79 -1.30
C VAL A 133 -6.31 -2.08 -0.75
N PRO A 134 -5.09 -2.49 -1.17
CA PRO A 134 -4.45 -3.69 -0.64
C PRO A 134 -4.27 -3.66 0.89
N TYR A 135 -4.04 -2.48 1.46
CA TYR A 135 -3.92 -2.29 2.90
C TYR A 135 -5.29 -2.37 3.59
N ALA A 136 -6.30 -1.73 3.01
CA ALA A 136 -7.67 -1.75 3.50
C ALA A 136 -8.29 -3.15 3.49
N TYR A 137 -7.85 -4.00 2.57
CA TYR A 137 -8.25 -5.41 2.50
C TYR A 137 -7.37 -6.34 3.34
N GLY A 138 -6.19 -5.86 3.78
CA GLY A 138 -5.19 -6.66 4.48
C GLY A 138 -4.49 -7.68 3.58
N GLU A 139 -4.45 -7.41 2.26
CA GLU A 139 -3.82 -8.21 1.20
C GLU A 139 -2.33 -7.92 1.05
N VAL A 140 -1.83 -6.85 1.67
CA VAL A 140 -0.38 -6.66 1.84
C VAL A 140 0.26 -7.81 2.62
N LEU A 141 -0.52 -8.47 3.51
CA LEU A 141 -0.07 -9.64 4.27
C LEU A 141 -0.54 -10.94 3.58
N PRO A 142 0.16 -12.07 3.78
CA PRO A 142 -0.18 -13.35 3.16
C PRO A 142 -1.64 -13.74 3.32
N ILE A 143 -2.28 -14.15 2.23
CA ILE A 143 -3.62 -14.75 2.20
C ILE A 143 -3.51 -16.20 1.71
N ALA A 144 -4.37 -17.11 2.16
CA ALA A 144 -4.30 -18.49 1.66
C ALA A 144 -4.58 -18.51 0.14
N PRO A 145 -3.84 -19.31 -0.66
CA PRO A 145 -2.84 -20.32 -0.27
C PRO A 145 -1.36 -19.85 -0.31
N THR A 146 -1.03 -18.57 -0.11
CA THR A 146 0.35 -18.07 -0.08
C THR A 146 1.18 -18.76 1.01
N ASN A 147 2.35 -19.28 0.64
CA ASN A 147 3.35 -19.77 1.59
C ASN A 147 4.06 -18.57 2.22
N TYR A 148 4.38 -18.66 3.50
CA TYR A 148 5.08 -17.58 4.18
C TYR A 148 5.93 -18.09 5.35
N GLN A 149 6.93 -17.29 5.71
CA GLN A 149 7.81 -17.56 6.82
C GLN A 149 8.15 -16.27 7.55
N PHE A 150 8.16 -16.33 8.88
CA PHE A 150 8.74 -15.29 9.72
C PHE A 150 10.16 -15.66 10.13
N GLU A 151 11.08 -14.71 9.97
CA GLU A 151 12.43 -14.75 10.53
C GLU A 151 12.56 -13.58 11.50
N LYS A 152 12.92 -13.86 12.75
CA LYS A 152 13.17 -12.82 13.74
C LYS A 152 14.51 -12.15 13.46
N THR A 153 14.53 -10.82 13.48
CA THR A 153 15.74 -10.00 13.30
C THR A 153 16.03 -9.17 14.56
N ALA A 154 17.12 -8.39 14.52
CA ALA A 154 17.45 -7.47 15.61
C ALA A 154 16.43 -6.33 15.75
N THR A 155 15.72 -5.97 14.68
CA THR A 155 14.80 -4.82 14.62
C THR A 155 13.32 -5.19 14.52
N GLY A 156 13.01 -6.49 14.49
CA GLY A 156 11.65 -7.00 14.35
C GLY A 156 11.62 -8.34 13.63
N TYR A 157 10.97 -8.38 12.47
CA TYR A 157 10.75 -9.60 11.70
C TYR A 157 10.89 -9.36 10.20
N ASN A 158 11.45 -10.34 9.52
CA ASN A 158 11.36 -10.52 8.08
C ASN A 158 10.20 -11.48 7.79
N LEU A 159 9.25 -11.08 6.96
CA LEU A 159 8.17 -11.94 6.48
C LEU A 159 8.38 -12.23 4.99
N SER A 160 8.87 -13.41 4.68
CA SER A 160 8.97 -13.89 3.30
C SER A 160 7.64 -14.47 2.85
N MET A 161 7.24 -14.21 1.62
CA MET A 161 5.96 -14.61 1.05
C MET A 161 6.19 -15.16 -0.36
N ASP A 162 5.55 -16.28 -0.67
CA ASP A 162 5.62 -16.91 -2.00
C ASP A 162 4.26 -17.53 -2.36
N GLY A 163 3.63 -17.00 -3.39
CA GLY A 163 2.30 -17.41 -3.86
C GLY A 163 2.09 -17.08 -5.33
N GLN A 164 0.92 -17.44 -5.86
CA GLN A 164 0.61 -17.15 -7.27
C GLN A 164 0.58 -15.65 -7.52
N GLY A 165 1.54 -15.16 -8.31
CA GLY A 165 1.62 -13.76 -8.74
C GLY A 165 2.21 -12.81 -7.69
N ILE A 166 2.65 -13.32 -6.53
CA ILE A 166 3.32 -12.50 -5.52
C ILE A 166 4.43 -13.30 -4.82
N THR A 167 5.66 -12.89 -5.05
CA THR A 167 6.82 -13.30 -4.26
C THR A 167 7.40 -12.04 -3.66
N GLY A 168 7.82 -12.08 -2.40
CA GLY A 168 8.35 -10.88 -1.77
C GLY A 168 8.72 -11.06 -0.32
N LYS A 169 9.21 -9.96 0.25
CA LYS A 169 9.65 -9.89 1.62
C LYS A 169 9.16 -8.60 2.24
N LEU A 170 8.48 -8.68 3.37
CA LEU A 170 8.14 -7.52 4.20
C LEU A 170 9.08 -7.44 5.40
N ILE A 171 9.38 -6.22 5.81
CA ILE A 171 10.06 -5.90 7.05
C ILE A 171 9.01 -5.38 8.03
N LEU A 172 8.89 -6.06 9.15
CA LEU A 172 8.03 -5.66 10.26
C LEU A 172 8.90 -5.21 11.43
N ASP A 173 8.45 -4.19 12.15
CA ASP A 173 9.07 -3.80 13.42
C ASP A 173 8.76 -4.81 14.55
N HIS A 174 9.24 -4.54 15.76
CA HIS A 174 8.99 -5.38 16.94
C HIS A 174 7.50 -5.48 17.32
N ASP A 175 6.70 -4.48 16.93
CA ASP A 175 5.26 -4.42 17.16
C ASP A 175 4.47 -5.01 15.97
N LEU A 176 5.15 -5.71 15.05
CA LEU A 176 4.58 -6.33 13.85
C LEU A 176 3.95 -5.31 12.87
N ARG A 177 4.39 -4.05 12.91
CA ARG A 177 4.00 -3.03 11.92
C ARG A 177 4.83 -3.19 10.67
N VAL A 178 4.20 -3.23 9.51
CA VAL A 178 4.89 -3.23 8.21
C VAL A 178 5.56 -1.86 8.06
N VAL A 179 6.87 -1.87 7.83
CA VAL A 179 7.71 -0.67 7.67
C VAL A 179 8.14 -0.53 6.22
N SER A 180 8.51 -1.64 5.60
CA SER A 180 8.90 -1.69 4.20
C SER A 180 8.76 -3.10 3.63
N GLY A 181 9.01 -3.23 2.34
CA GLY A 181 9.07 -4.52 1.70
C GLY A 181 9.57 -4.43 0.28
N ILE A 182 9.90 -5.59 -0.25
CA ILE A 182 10.20 -5.82 -1.65
C ILE A 182 9.15 -6.78 -2.16
N ILE A 183 8.49 -6.42 -3.25
CA ILE A 183 7.53 -7.26 -3.94
C ILE A 183 8.09 -7.50 -5.34
N ASP A 184 8.45 -8.76 -5.61
CA ASP A 184 8.93 -9.20 -6.89
C ASP A 184 7.74 -9.70 -7.70
N THR A 185 7.33 -8.87 -8.66
CA THR A 185 6.34 -9.22 -9.69
C THR A 185 7.04 -9.33 -11.04
N SER A 186 6.42 -8.89 -12.14
CA SER A 186 7.15 -8.63 -13.39
C SER A 186 8.12 -7.45 -13.29
N GLN A 187 8.02 -6.66 -12.22
CA GLN A 187 8.92 -5.55 -11.88
C GLN A 187 9.32 -5.67 -10.41
N HIS A 188 10.52 -5.20 -10.10
CA HIS A 188 10.97 -5.02 -8.72
C HIS A 188 10.27 -3.80 -8.13
N ILE A 189 9.58 -3.99 -7.01
CA ILE A 189 8.81 -2.95 -6.33
C ILE A 189 9.28 -2.86 -4.89
N GLU A 190 9.89 -1.73 -4.53
CA GLU A 190 10.16 -1.41 -3.14
C GLU A 190 9.00 -0.61 -2.56
N ILE A 191 8.52 -1.01 -1.39
CA ILE A 191 7.51 -0.26 -0.65
C ILE A 191 8.06 0.21 0.68
N THR A 192 7.68 1.42 1.08
CA THR A 192 7.79 1.87 2.48
C THR A 192 6.43 2.30 2.98
N THR A 193 6.16 2.12 4.27
CA THR A 193 4.84 2.39 4.83
C THR A 193 4.95 3.04 6.19
N LYS A 194 3.97 3.91 6.48
CA LYS A 194 3.75 4.49 7.79
C LYS A 194 2.31 4.25 8.20
N PHE A 195 2.14 3.55 9.31
CA PHE A 195 0.84 3.36 9.93
C PHE A 195 0.67 4.26 11.15
N VAL A 196 -0.57 4.67 11.42
CA VAL A 196 -0.94 5.42 12.62
C VAL A 196 -2.11 4.74 13.32
N SER A 197 -2.19 4.91 14.63
CA SER A 197 -3.29 4.37 15.42
C SER A 197 -4.62 5.06 15.11
N ALA A 198 -5.66 4.27 14.91
CA ALA A 198 -7.05 4.69 14.83
C ALA A 198 -7.91 3.81 15.77
N PRO A 199 -9.16 4.20 16.07
CA PRO A 199 -10.03 3.47 17.01
C PRO A 199 -10.21 1.97 16.74
N LYS A 200 -10.12 1.52 15.47
CA LYS A 200 -10.32 0.13 15.05
C LYS A 200 -9.03 -0.64 14.75
N GLY A 201 -7.88 -0.01 14.92
CA GLY A 201 -6.58 -0.57 14.56
C GLY A 201 -5.68 0.44 13.85
N LEU A 202 -4.59 -0.06 13.28
CA LEU A 202 -3.65 0.72 12.48
C LEU A 202 -4.23 1.01 11.10
N VAL A 203 -4.14 2.27 10.69
CA VAL A 203 -4.50 2.74 9.33
C VAL A 203 -3.27 3.29 8.61
N LEU A 204 -3.24 3.18 7.29
CA LEU A 204 -2.10 3.61 6.47
C LEU A 204 -2.07 5.14 6.36
N ALA A 205 -1.13 5.80 7.03
CA ALA A 205 -0.96 7.25 6.91
C ALA A 205 -0.14 7.66 5.69
N ALA A 206 0.85 6.84 5.32
CA ALA A 206 1.65 7.07 4.13
C ALA A 206 2.20 5.77 3.57
N SER A 207 2.46 5.76 2.27
CA SER A 207 3.22 4.73 1.58
C SER A 207 4.11 5.36 0.52
N SER A 208 5.21 4.69 0.17
CA SER A 208 5.93 4.94 -1.07
C SER A 208 6.03 3.66 -1.87
N THR A 209 6.16 3.82 -3.17
CA THR A 209 6.43 2.75 -4.11
C THR A 209 7.56 3.24 -5.00
N ASP A 210 8.67 2.51 -5.02
CA ASP A 210 9.78 2.73 -5.93
C ASP A 210 9.82 1.57 -6.92
N THR A 211 9.90 1.88 -8.20
CA THR A 211 10.02 0.88 -9.26
C THR A 211 11.11 1.27 -10.23
N ASP A 212 11.77 0.27 -10.80
CA ASP A 212 12.88 0.46 -11.74
C ASP A 212 12.54 1.34 -12.95
N HIS A 213 11.25 1.49 -13.28
CA HIS A 213 10.78 2.19 -14.48
C HIS A 213 10.03 3.49 -14.20
N ALA A 214 9.34 3.61 -13.06
CA ALA A 214 8.48 4.76 -12.74
C ALA A 214 9.00 5.61 -11.57
N GLY A 215 10.13 5.21 -10.97
CA GLY A 215 10.74 5.89 -9.83
C GLY A 215 9.82 5.96 -8.62
N VAL A 216 10.11 6.90 -7.73
CA VAL A 216 9.41 7.02 -6.45
C VAL A 216 8.08 7.75 -6.60
N ALA A 217 6.99 7.03 -6.31
CA ALA A 217 5.68 7.58 -5.99
C ALA A 217 5.46 7.55 -4.47
N ARG A 218 4.93 8.63 -3.90
CA ARG A 218 4.54 8.68 -2.48
C ARG A 218 3.07 9.05 -2.33
N PHE A 219 2.42 8.39 -1.39
CA PHE A 219 1.02 8.53 -1.08
C PHE A 219 0.87 8.90 0.38
N THR A 220 -0.10 9.76 0.68
CA THR A 220 -0.46 10.13 2.05
C THR A 220 -1.96 10.11 2.22
N TYR A 221 -2.40 9.72 3.41
CA TYR A 221 -3.80 9.57 3.74
C TYR A 221 -4.10 10.17 5.12
N THR A 222 -5.22 10.87 5.20
CA THR A 222 -5.92 11.15 6.45
C THR A 222 -7.28 10.47 6.41
N TYR A 223 -7.94 10.30 7.54
CA TYR A 223 -9.14 9.46 7.64
C TYR A 223 -10.35 10.21 8.19
N GLN A 224 -11.52 9.75 7.78
CA GLN A 224 -12.83 10.12 8.31
C GLN A 224 -13.63 8.85 8.61
N VAL A 225 -14.61 8.97 9.50
CA VAL A 225 -15.54 7.87 9.79
C VAL A 225 -16.80 8.05 8.95
N VAL A 226 -17.14 7.03 8.17
CA VAL A 226 -18.38 6.97 7.36
C VAL A 226 -19.08 5.65 7.64
N ASP A 227 -20.31 5.70 8.15
CA ASP A 227 -21.08 4.51 8.54
C ASP A 227 -20.30 3.55 9.46
N GLY A 228 -19.42 4.11 10.30
CA GLY A 228 -18.55 3.37 11.20
C GLY A 228 -17.24 2.83 10.59
N PHE A 229 -16.99 3.00 9.30
CA PHE A 229 -15.72 2.60 8.65
C PHE A 229 -14.73 3.76 8.61
N GLN A 230 -13.44 3.48 8.85
CA GLN A 230 -12.36 4.45 8.64
C GLN A 230 -12.02 4.47 7.14
N LEU A 231 -12.42 5.54 6.45
CA LEU A 231 -12.16 5.74 5.03
C LEU A 231 -11.23 6.93 4.83
N PRO A 232 -10.42 6.96 3.75
CA PRO A 232 -9.63 8.13 3.42
C PRO A 232 -10.50 9.39 3.32
N GLN A 233 -9.99 10.49 3.84
CA GLN A 233 -10.58 11.82 3.76
C GLN A 233 -9.74 12.72 2.86
N ARG A 234 -8.42 12.80 3.08
CA ARG A 234 -7.50 13.50 2.19
C ARG A 234 -6.51 12.51 1.64
N VAL A 235 -6.28 12.61 0.34
CA VAL A 235 -5.30 11.80 -0.38
C VAL A 235 -4.29 12.75 -1.03
N GLY A 236 -3.02 12.53 -0.73
CA GLY A 236 -1.92 13.20 -1.39
C GLY A 236 -1.10 12.20 -2.19
N LEU A 237 -0.69 12.59 -3.39
CA LEU A 237 0.18 11.82 -4.28
C LEU A 237 1.31 12.73 -4.76
N THR A 238 2.55 12.27 -4.66
CA THR A 238 3.71 12.91 -5.28
C THR A 238 4.48 11.91 -6.13
N SER A 239 4.87 12.27 -7.34
CA SER A 239 5.79 11.50 -8.19
C SER A 239 7.06 12.32 -8.40
N GLU A 240 8.20 11.79 -7.95
CA GLU A 240 9.48 12.50 -8.09
C GLU A 240 9.91 12.60 -9.55
N GLN A 241 9.80 11.51 -10.30
CA GLN A 241 10.21 11.44 -11.70
C GLN A 241 9.42 12.42 -12.57
N ASN A 242 8.10 12.50 -12.35
CA ASN A 242 7.22 13.40 -13.09
C ASN A 242 7.13 14.80 -12.48
N LYS A 243 7.84 15.06 -11.37
CA LYS A 243 7.78 16.30 -10.57
C LYS A 243 6.35 16.75 -10.30
N MET A 244 5.52 15.78 -9.93
CA MET A 244 4.08 15.96 -9.88
C MET A 244 3.57 15.85 -8.46
N THR A 245 2.62 16.72 -8.11
CA THR A 245 1.88 16.69 -6.84
C THR A 245 0.38 16.81 -7.09
N LEU A 246 -0.38 15.90 -6.51
CA LEU A 246 -1.85 15.88 -6.52
C LEU A 246 -2.33 15.78 -5.07
N ASN A 247 -3.29 16.62 -4.69
CA ASN A 247 -4.00 16.50 -3.43
C ASN A 247 -5.50 16.63 -3.70
N TYR A 248 -6.29 15.78 -3.09
CA TYR A 248 -7.75 15.87 -3.15
C TYR A 248 -8.41 15.41 -1.84
N THR A 249 -9.63 15.88 -1.64
CA THR A 249 -10.45 15.52 -0.47
C THR A 249 -11.65 14.70 -0.90
N LEU A 250 -11.95 13.63 -0.18
CA LEU A 250 -13.15 12.82 -0.34
C LEU A 250 -14.25 13.35 0.56
N THR A 251 -15.38 13.70 -0.05
CA THR A 251 -16.56 14.26 0.61
C THR A 251 -17.82 13.53 0.13
N ASP A 252 -18.96 13.75 0.78
CA ASP A 252 -20.25 13.11 0.41
C ASP A 252 -20.10 11.59 0.19
N CYS A 253 -19.40 10.94 1.12
CA CYS A 253 -19.12 9.51 1.03
C CYS A 253 -20.36 8.69 1.37
N LYS A 254 -20.61 7.65 0.58
CA LYS A 254 -21.68 6.68 0.75
C LYS A 254 -21.07 5.29 0.77
N THR A 255 -21.48 4.45 1.72
CA THR A 255 -20.98 3.08 1.81
C THR A 255 -22.05 2.06 1.44
N GLN A 256 -21.60 0.91 0.96
CA GLN A 256 -22.40 -0.31 0.90
C GLN A 256 -21.72 -1.35 1.77
N HIS A 257 -22.47 -1.93 2.70
CA HIS A 257 -21.95 -2.94 3.63
C HIS A 257 -22.82 -4.19 3.62
N GLY A 258 -22.18 -5.36 3.74
CA GLY A 258 -22.86 -6.65 3.79
C GLY A 258 -23.44 -6.93 5.18
N ILE A 259 -24.53 -7.70 5.23
CA ILE A 259 -25.02 -8.26 6.49
C ILE A 259 -24.12 -9.47 6.82
N VAL A 260 -23.32 -9.38 7.88
CA VAL A 260 -22.58 -10.53 8.41
C VAL A 260 -23.56 -11.35 9.26
N VAL A 261 -24.10 -12.43 8.71
CA VAL A 261 -24.92 -13.39 9.47
C VAL A 261 -23.99 -14.39 10.15
N HIS A 262 -23.81 -14.26 11.46
CA HIS A 262 -23.17 -15.30 12.26
C HIS A 262 -24.15 -16.47 12.44
N VAL A 263 -24.04 -17.49 11.59
CA VAL A 263 -24.77 -18.75 11.79
C VAL A 263 -24.10 -19.52 12.92
N ALA A 264 -24.82 -19.71 14.03
CA ALA A 264 -24.33 -20.53 15.13
C ALA A 264 -24.09 -21.97 14.64
N PRO A 265 -23.01 -22.64 15.08
CA PRO A 265 -22.75 -24.02 14.69
C PRO A 265 -23.93 -24.90 15.10
N SER A 266 -24.39 -25.78 14.19
CA SER A 266 -25.52 -26.66 14.49
C SER A 266 -25.16 -27.57 15.66
N THR A 267 -26.02 -27.57 16.68
CA THR A 267 -25.98 -28.60 17.71
C THR A 267 -26.27 -29.93 17.02
N LYS A 268 -25.25 -30.77 16.90
CA LYS A 268 -25.44 -32.16 16.45
C LYS A 268 -26.44 -32.87 17.37
N PRO A 269 -27.39 -33.63 16.82
CA PRO A 269 -28.27 -34.49 17.60
C PRO A 269 -27.52 -35.66 18.25
#